data_AF-A0A2W0GMA9-F1
#
_entry.id   AF-A0A2W0GMA9-F1
#
_cell.length_a   1.000
_cell.length_b   1.000
_cell.length_c   1.000
_cell.angle_alpha   90.00
_cell.angle_beta   90.00
_cell.angle_gamma   90.00
#
_symmetry.space_group_name_H-M   'P 1'
#
loop_
_entity.id
_entity.type
_entity.pdbx_description
1 polymer ?
#
loop_
_entity_poly.entity_id
_entity_poly.type
_entity_poly.pdbx_seq_one_letter_code
_entity_poly.pdbx_strand_id
1 'polypeptide(L)' 'MINKKSQSSTPLEKAINAVGGSQKVLAEKVGVTPQAINMLKKRGGTLPVKKMRKYEEVTGLPREVLYPGIFAA' A
#
# COMPACT_ATOMS: atom_id res chain seq x y z
N MET A 1 -9.04 5.94 24.82
CA MET A 1 -9.20 5.25 23.51
C MET A 1 -7.98 5.65 22.68
N ILE A 2 -7.12 4.76 22.21
CA ILE A 2 -7.31 3.95 20.99
C ILE A 2 -6.41 2.71 21.12
N ASN A 3 -6.99 1.53 20.93
CA ASN A 3 -6.28 0.26 20.87
C ASN A 3 -5.31 0.30 19.68
N LYS A 4 -4.00 0.44 19.92
CA LYS A 4 -2.97 0.29 18.87
C LYS A 4 -2.91 -1.18 18.52
N LYS A 5 -3.81 -1.64 17.64
CA LYS A 5 -3.78 -3.00 17.10
C LYS A 5 -2.43 -3.19 16.43
N SER A 6 -1.61 -4.03 17.04
CA SER A 6 -0.47 -4.72 16.44
C SER A 6 -0.98 -5.68 15.36
N GLN A 7 -1.65 -5.16 14.34
CA GLN A 7 -1.95 -5.89 13.13
C GLN A 7 -0.72 -5.72 12.24
N SER A 8 -0.11 -6.84 11.88
CA SER A 8 0.88 -6.93 10.80
C SER A 8 0.50 -5.97 9.66
N SER A 9 1.33 -4.96 9.41
CA SER A 9 1.00 -3.91 8.46
C SER A 9 0.69 -4.50 7.10
N THR A 10 -0.49 -4.18 6.56
CA THR A 10 -0.89 -4.62 5.23
C THR A 10 0.08 -4.06 4.18
N PRO A 11 0.21 -4.68 2.99
CA PRO A 11 1.06 -4.13 1.93
C PRO A 11 0.71 -2.67 1.58
N LEU A 12 -0.57 -2.32 1.61
CA LEU A 12 -1.02 -0.95 1.43
C LEU A 12 -0.53 -0.01 2.54
N GLU A 13 -0.58 -0.42 3.80
CA GLU A 13 -0.05 0.39 4.91
C GLU A 13 1.46 0.59 4.81
N LYS A 14 2.20 -0.46 4.40
CA LYS A 14 3.64 -0.34 4.10
C LYS A 14 3.88 0.70 3.00
N ALA A 15 3.11 0.65 1.92
CA ALA A 15 3.20 1.63 0.83
C ALA A 15 2.86 3.06 1.29
N ILE A 16 1.82 3.24 2.12
CA ILE A 16 1.45 4.54 2.68
C ILE A 16 2.58 5.09 3.56
N ASN A 17 3.15 4.26 4.43
CA ASN A 17 4.24 4.67 5.32
C ASN A 17 5.49 5.05 4.53
N ALA A 18 5.82 4.29 3.48
CA ALA A 18 6.99 4.56 2.64
C ALA A 18 6.92 5.92 1.91
N VAL A 19 5.72 6.46 1.68
CA VAL A 19 5.55 7.80 1.08
C VAL A 19 5.32 8.91 2.11
N GLY A 20 5.58 8.65 3.40
CA GLY A 20 5.44 9.64 4.47
C GLY A 20 4.12 9.54 5.26
N GLY A 21 3.45 8.40 5.22
CA GLY A 21 2.27 8.11 6.07
C GLY A 21 0.95 8.69 5.55
N SER A 22 0.91 9.28 4.36
CA SER A 22 -0.30 9.91 3.80
C SER A 22 -0.88 9.13 2.63
N GLN A 23 -2.15 8.72 2.76
CA GLN A 23 -2.92 8.08 1.67
C GLN A 23 -3.06 8.99 0.46
N LYS A 24 -3.22 10.30 0.68
CA LYS A 24 -3.36 11.28 -0.40
C LYS A 24 -2.08 11.35 -1.22
N VAL A 25 -0.92 11.41 -0.55
CA VAL A 25 0.39 11.45 -1.22
C VAL A 25 0.63 10.18 -2.03
N LEU A 26 0.28 9.00 -1.48
CA LEU A 26 0.37 7.75 -2.23
C LEU A 26 -0.50 7.79 -3.50
N ALA A 27 -1.75 8.26 -3.38
CA ALA A 27 -2.69 8.35 -4.48
C ALA A 27 -2.17 9.25 -5.61
N GLU A 28 -1.68 10.43 -5.25
CA GLU A 28 -1.09 11.40 -6.20
C GLU A 28 0.11 10.82 -6.93
N LYS A 29 1.07 10.23 -6.20
CA LYS A 29 2.29 9.66 -6.81
C LYS A 29 2.00 8.46 -7.72
N VAL A 30 1.02 7.63 -7.38
CA VAL A 30 0.60 6.46 -8.18
C VAL A 30 -0.32 6.85 -9.35
N GLY A 31 -0.89 8.06 -9.32
CA GLY A 31 -1.87 8.52 -10.30
C GLY A 31 -3.21 7.80 -10.16
N VAL A 32 -3.77 7.81 -8.95
CA VAL A 32 -5.11 7.31 -8.62
C VAL A 32 -5.83 8.27 -7.67
N THR A 33 -7.13 8.09 -7.48
CA THR A 33 -7.88 8.90 -6.52
C THR A 33 -7.63 8.44 -5.07
N PRO A 34 -7.71 9.34 -4.07
CA PRO A 34 -7.66 8.92 -2.67
C PRO A 34 -8.76 7.92 -2.30
N GLN A 35 -9.92 7.98 -2.96
CA GLN A 35 -11.01 7.03 -2.79
C GLN A 35 -10.61 5.61 -3.24
N ALA A 36 -9.85 5.48 -4.32
CA ALA A 36 -9.33 4.19 -4.76
C ALA A 36 -8.44 3.57 -3.67
N ILE A 37 -7.54 4.36 -3.06
CA ILE A 37 -6.72 3.91 -1.94
C ILE A 37 -7.57 3.49 -0.73
N ASN A 38 -8.62 4.24 -0.41
CA ASN A 38 -9.53 3.87 0.68
C ASN A 38 -10.28 2.55 0.39
N MET A 39 -10.68 2.32 -0.86
CA MET A 39 -11.29 1.05 -1.27
C MET A 39 -10.34 -0.13 -1.14
N LEU A 40 -9.06 0.04 -1.46
CA LEU A 40 -8.03 -0.99 -1.22
C LEU A 40 -7.91 -1.31 0.27
N LYS A 41 -7.90 -0.29 1.13
CA LYS A 41 -7.84 -0.46 2.59
C LYS A 41 -9.04 -1.26 3.11
N LYS A 42 -10.25 -0.92 2.67
CA LYS A 42 -11.48 -1.65 3.03
C LYS A 42 -11.48 -3.11 2.54
N ARG A 43 -10.77 -3.41 1.45
CA ARG A 43 -10.65 -4.75 0.86
C ARG A 43 -9.47 -5.56 1.41
N GLY A 44 -8.90 -5.18 2.54
CA GLY A 44 -7.81 -5.91 3.20
C GLY A 44 -6.40 -5.40 2.90
N GLY A 45 -6.27 -4.27 2.21
CA GLY A 45 -4.98 -3.58 2.03
C GLY A 45 -4.02 -4.27 1.05
N THR A 46 -4.55 -5.04 0.10
CA THR A 46 -3.78 -5.58 -1.02
C THR A 46 -3.60 -4.55 -2.12
N LEU A 47 -2.48 -4.61 -2.83
CA LEU A 47 -2.16 -3.68 -3.92
C LEU A 47 -2.56 -4.26 -5.29
N PRO A 48 -2.99 -3.43 -6.26
CA PRO A 48 -3.30 -3.89 -7.60
C PRO A 48 -2.06 -4.41 -8.33
N VAL A 49 -2.14 -5.61 -8.92
CA VAL A 49 -1.06 -6.21 -9.72
C VAL A 49 -0.78 -5.41 -10.99
N LYS A 50 -1.82 -4.88 -11.64
CA LYS A 50 -1.68 -4.10 -12.89
C LYS A 50 -0.79 -2.86 -12.75
N LYS A 51 -0.61 -2.33 -11.53
CA LYS A 51 0.22 -1.14 -11.24
C LYS A 51 1.48 -1.48 -10.43
N MET A 52 1.90 -2.75 -10.41
CA MET A 52 3.00 -3.24 -9.56
C MET A 52 4.31 -2.45 -9.72
N ARG A 53 4.76 -2.22 -10.96
CA ARG A 53 5.94 -1.39 -11.23
C ARG A 53 5.80 0.02 -10.66
N LYS A 54 4.62 0.63 -10.80
CA LYS A 54 4.38 1.99 -10.33
C LYS A 54 4.41 2.09 -8.79
N TYR A 55 3.85 1.10 -8.09
CA TYR A 55 3.91 1.06 -6.63
C TYR A 55 5.34 0.84 -6.12
N GLU A 56 6.10 -0.05 -6.74
CA GLU A 56 7.54 -0.25 -6.45
C GLU A 56 8.33 1.05 -6.64
N GLU A 57 8.20 1.70 -7.79
CA GLU A 57 8.88 2.98 -8.08
C GLU A 57 8.53 4.08 -7.07
N VAL A 58 7.25 4.24 -6.74
CA VAL A 58 6.76 5.34 -5.89
C VAL A 58 7.13 5.14 -4.42
N THR A 59 7.11 3.89 -3.96
CA THR A 59 7.35 3.56 -2.55
C THR A 59 8.81 3.23 -2.27
N GLY A 60 9.59 2.87 -3.29
CA GLY A 60 10.95 2.34 -3.14
C GLY A 60 10.98 0.97 -2.45
N LEU A 61 9.83 0.34 -2.22
CA LEU A 61 9.76 -0.97 -1.57
C LEU A 61 9.84 -2.10 -2.59
N PRO A 62 10.54 -3.19 -2.27
CA PRO A 62 10.64 -4.34 -3.16
C PRO A 62 9.28 -5.04 -3.32
N ARG A 63 9.08 -5.71 -4.45
CA ARG A 63 7.81 -6.39 -4.77
C ARG A 63 7.41 -7.47 -3.77
N GLU A 64 8.37 -8.17 -3.17
CA GLU A 64 8.12 -9.15 -2.11
C GLU A 64 7.42 -8.54 -0.89
N VAL A 65 7.75 -7.29 -0.57
CA VAL A 65 7.14 -6.56 0.55
C VAL A 65 5.76 -6.03 0.17
N LEU A 66 5.60 -5.57 -1.07
CA LEU A 66 4.35 -5.00 -1.60
C LEU A 66 3.31 -6.06 -2.05
N TYR A 67 3.77 -7.25 -2.40
CA TYR A 67 2.98 -8.34 -2.98
C TYR A 67 3.42 -9.70 -2.41
N PRO A 68 3.33 -9.90 -1.08
CA PRO A 68 3.78 -11.13 -0.44
C PRO A 68 3.03 -12.36 -0.95
N GLY A 69 1.74 -12.28 -1.26
CA GLY A 69 0.97 -13.41 -1.81
C GLY A 69 1.37 -13.87 -3.22
N ILE A 70 2.32 -13.18 -3.88
CA ILE A 70 2.84 -13.53 -5.20
C ILE A 70 4.30 -13.96 -5.12
N PHE A 71 5.11 -13.29 -4.29
CA PHE A 71 6.57 -13.47 -4.28
C PHE A 71 7.14 -13.98 -2.95
N ALA A 72 6.38 -13.92 -1.84
CA ALA A 72 6.82 -14.54 -0.60
C ALA A 72 6.43 -16.02 -0.65
N ALA A 73 7.38 -16.86 -1.07
CA ALA A 73 7.36 -18.31 -0.89
C ALA A 73 7.74 -18.65 0.56
#